data_AF-A0A5M8P7X7-F1
#
_entry.id   AF-A0A5M8P7X7-F1
#
_cell.length_a   1.000
_cell.length_b   1.000
_cell.length_c   1.000
_cell.angle_alpha   90.00
_cell.angle_beta   90.00
_cell.angle_gamma   90.00
#
_symmetry.space_group_name_H-M   'P 1'
#
loop_
_entity.id
_entity.type
_entity.pdbx_description
1 polymer ?
#
loop_
_entity_poly.entity_id
_entity_poly.type
_entity_poly.pdbx_seq_one_letter_code
_entity_poly.pdbx_strand_id
1 'polypeptide(L)'
;MRADIFGVNFCKICDAAGITKAAHGLRKLAAKRAAEGRATNQQFKRHSDWTNDRQTSRYSWKANKKILAQEMAKYMRQSASF
;
A
#
# COMPACT_ATOMS: atom_id res chain seq x y z
N MET A 1 -1.78 -18.37 24.51
CA MET A 1 -1.46 -17.32 23.52
C MET A 1 -2.21 -16.06 23.93
N ARG A 2 -1.54 -15.01 24.42
CA ARG A 2 -2.23 -13.74 24.76
C ARG A 2 -2.62 -13.07 23.45
N ALA A 3 -3.91 -12.90 23.21
CA ALA A 3 -4.37 -12.02 22.14
C ALA A 3 -3.89 -10.60 22.47
N ASP A 4 -3.30 -9.91 21.49
CA ASP A 4 -2.92 -8.51 21.62
C ASP A 4 -4.15 -7.68 21.99
N ILE A 5 -4.11 -7.03 23.16
CA ILE A 5 -5.22 -6.23 23.71
C ILE A 5 -5.64 -5.14 22.72
N PHE A 6 -4.68 -4.57 22.00
CA PHE A 6 -4.95 -3.57 20.98
C PHE A 6 -5.80 -4.13 19.84
N GLY A 7 -5.38 -5.25 19.25
CA GLY A 7 -6.10 -5.88 18.13
C GLY A 7 -7.55 -6.22 18.48
N VAL A 8 -7.79 -6.76 19.69
CA VAL A 8 -9.15 -7.09 20.17
C VAL A 8 -10.00 -5.83 20.35
N ASN A 9 -9.47 -4.81 21.01
CA ASN A 9 -10.19 -3.56 21.24
C ASN A 9 -10.48 -2.82 19.92
N PHE A 10 -9.53 -2.83 18.98
CA PHE A 10 -9.73 -2.23 17.66
C PHE A 10 -10.86 -2.91 16.90
N CYS A 11 -10.93 -4.25 16.91
CA CYS A 11 -12.03 -4.97 16.28
C CYS A 11 -13.39 -4.58 16.89
N LYS A 12 -13.48 -4.52 18.23
CA LYS A 12 -14.72 -4.09 18.91
C LYS A 12 -15.17 -2.69 18.49
N ILE A 13 -14.24 -1.76 18.33
CA ILE A 13 -14.53 -0.40 17.86
C ILE A 13 -15.02 -0.44 16.39
N CYS A 14 -14.39 -1.24 15.54
CA CYS A 14 -14.84 -1.42 14.16
C CYS A 14 -16.24 -2.03 14.09
N ASP A 15 -16.54 -3.05 14.90
CA ASP A 15 -17.85 -3.68 14.97
C ASP A 15 -18.92 -2.70 15.46
N ALA A 16 -18.62 -1.90 16.48
CA ALA A 16 -19.51 -0.83 16.96
C ALA A 16 -19.80 0.24 15.88
N ALA A 17 -18.87 0.45 14.95
CA ALA A 17 -19.05 1.32 13.79
C ALA A 17 -19.72 0.63 12.58
N GLY A 18 -20.10 -0.65 12.70
CA GLY A 18 -20.69 -1.44 11.61
C GLY A 18 -19.68 -1.87 10.53
N ILE A 19 -18.38 -1.91 10.86
CA ILE A 19 -17.29 -2.21 9.92
C ILE A 19 -16.66 -3.55 10.28
N THR A 20 -16.81 -4.56 9.43
CA THR A 20 -16.17 -5.87 9.63
C THR A 20 -14.70 -5.87 9.16
N LYS A 21 -13.81 -5.20 9.91
CA LYS A 21 -12.36 -5.09 9.62
C LYS A 21 -11.53 -5.13 10.91
N ALA A 22 -10.21 -5.29 10.73
CA ALA A 22 -9.24 -5.36 11.82
C ALA A 22 -8.04 -4.43 11.56
N ALA A 23 -7.23 -4.17 12.59
CA ALA A 23 -6.05 -3.29 12.53
C ALA A 23 -5.06 -3.69 11.41
N HIS A 24 -4.86 -4.99 11.20
CA HIS A 24 -4.01 -5.47 10.10
C HIS A 24 -4.54 -5.07 8.73
N GLY A 25 -5.87 -5.02 8.56
CA GLY A 25 -6.50 -4.50 7.34
C GLY A 25 -6.23 -3.02 7.11
N LEU A 26 -6.19 -2.22 8.18
CA LEU A 26 -5.85 -0.80 8.11
C LEU A 26 -4.41 -0.60 7.63
N ARG A 27 -3.45 -1.42 8.11
CA ARG A 27 -2.07 -1.41 7.61
C ARG A 27 -2.01 -1.69 6.10
N LYS A 28 -2.79 -2.65 5.59
CA LYS A 28 -2.86 -2.94 4.15
C LYS A 28 -3.45 -1.78 3.36
N LEU A 29 -4.49 -1.12 3.90
CA LEU A 29 -5.11 0.04 3.28
C LEU A 29 -4.14 1.22 3.18
N ALA A 30 -3.41 1.52 4.26
CA ALA A 30 -2.38 2.56 4.25
C ALA A 30 -1.31 2.27 3.19
N ALA A 31 -0.86 1.01 3.09
CA ALA A 31 0.10 0.61 2.07
C ALA A 31 -0.45 0.76 0.64
N LYS A 32 -1.72 0.44 0.41
CA LYS A 32 -2.35 0.66 -0.89
C LYS A 32 -2.43 2.16 -1.23
N ARG A 33 -2.86 3.00 -0.29
CA ARG A 33 -2.96 4.46 -0.49
C ARG A 33 -1.60 5.10 -0.79
N ALA A 34 -0.56 4.72 -0.05
CA ALA A 34 0.79 5.22 -0.32
C ALA A 34 1.28 4.81 -1.72
N ALA A 35 0.97 3.59 -2.18
CA ALA A 35 1.34 3.16 -3.53
C ALA A 35 0.56 3.91 -4.62
N GLU A 36 -0.74 4.17 -4.40
CA GLU A 36 -1.54 5.03 -5.27
C GLU A 36 -0.99 6.47 -5.32
N GLY A 37 -0.41 6.95 -4.21
CA GLY A 37 0.35 8.19 -4.11
C GLY A 37 1.77 8.16 -4.69
N ARG A 38 2.12 7.14 -5.48
CA ARG A 38 3.44 6.96 -6.13
C ARG A 38 4.62 6.73 -5.17
N ALA A 39 4.36 6.24 -3.96
CA ALA A 39 5.46 5.87 -3.07
C ALA A 39 6.31 4.75 -3.68
N THR A 40 7.62 4.94 -3.69
CA THR A 40 8.57 3.93 -4.16
C THR A 40 8.72 2.81 -3.13
N ASN A 41 9.22 1.65 -3.57
CA ASN A 41 9.52 0.55 -2.65
C ASN A 41 10.51 0.96 -1.56
N GLN A 42 11.46 1.86 -1.85
CA GLN A 42 12.39 2.36 -0.82
C GLN A 42 11.70 3.25 0.22
N GLN A 43 10.80 4.13 -0.21
CA GLN A 43 10.00 4.94 0.71
C GLN A 43 9.13 4.06 1.62
N PHE A 44 8.57 2.97 1.07
CA PHE A 44 7.85 1.98 1.87
C PHE A 44 8.72 1.31 2.94
N LYS A 45 9.93 0.88 2.56
CA LYS A 45 10.87 0.25 3.50
C LYS A 45 11.37 1.22 4.58
N ARG A 46 11.36 2.53 4.32
CA ARG A 46 11.74 3.53 5.33
C ARG A 46 10.60 3.87 6.28
N HIS A 47 9.36 3.86 5.80
CA HIS A 47 8.17 4.17 6.59
C HIS A 47 7.68 2.97 7.44
N SER A 48 8.03 1.76 7.05
CA SER A 48 7.55 0.52 7.69
C SER A 48 8.68 -0.44 7.97
N ASP A 49 8.44 -1.44 8.82
CA ASP A 49 9.45 -2.46 9.17
C ASP A 49 9.71 -3.50 8.06
N TRP A 50 9.39 -3.19 6.81
CA TRP A 50 9.66 -4.09 5.69
C TRP A 50 11.10 -3.95 5.23
N THR A 51 11.78 -5.09 5.11
CA THR A 51 13.20 -5.13 4.75
C THR A 51 13.43 -5.55 3.30
N ASN A 52 12.43 -6.18 2.67
CA ASN A 52 12.55 -6.71 1.31
C ASN A 52 11.49 -6.13 0.37
N ASP A 53 11.89 -5.85 -0.86
CA ASP A 53 11.02 -5.39 -1.95
C ASP A 53 9.90 -6.37 -2.28
N ARG A 54 10.06 -7.67 -2.01
CA ARG A 54 8.96 -8.63 -2.15
C ARG A 54 7.78 -8.32 -1.22
N GLN A 55 8.06 -7.79 -0.02
CA GLN A 55 7.01 -7.44 0.95
C GLN A 55 6.26 -6.18 0.51
N THR A 56 6.99 -5.17 0.00
CA THR A 56 6.41 -3.91 -0.49
C THR A 56 5.63 -4.11 -1.79
N SER A 57 6.19 -4.90 -2.71
CA SER A 57 5.59 -5.20 -4.03
C SER A 57 4.21 -5.84 -3.94
N ARG A 58 3.94 -6.65 -2.90
CA ARG A 58 2.59 -7.21 -2.65
C ARG A 58 1.49 -6.14 -2.59
N TYR A 59 1.83 -4.94 -2.12
CA TYR A 59 0.89 -3.83 -1.96
C TYR A 59 1.02 -2.79 -3.06
N SER A 60 2.23 -2.59 -3.61
CA SER A 60 2.51 -1.52 -4.58
C SER A 60 2.41 -1.95 -6.05
N TRP A 61 2.55 -3.24 -6.38
CA TRP A 61 2.71 -3.70 -7.76
C TRP A 61 1.57 -3.26 -8.71
N LYS A 62 0.30 -3.45 -8.30
CA LYS A 62 -0.84 -3.10 -9.15
C LYS A 62 -0.93 -1.59 -9.42
N ALA A 63 -0.74 -0.77 -8.38
CA ALA A 63 -0.79 0.68 -8.49
C ALA A 63 0.39 1.20 -9.34
N ASN A 64 1.61 0.76 -9.03
CA ASN A 64 2.82 1.16 -9.74
C ASN A 64 2.77 0.74 -11.22
N LYS A 65 2.33 -0.48 -11.54
CA LYS A 65 2.20 -0.93 -12.92
C LYS A 65 1.33 0.00 -13.76
N LYS A 66 0.18 0.43 -13.23
CA LYS A 66 -0.74 1.35 -13.93
C LYS A 66 -0.09 2.71 -14.17
N ILE A 67 0.53 3.29 -13.14
CA ILE A 67 1.12 4.63 -13.20
C ILE A 67 2.33 4.63 -14.14
N LEU A 68 3.24 3.67 -13.98
CA LEU A 68 4.44 3.55 -14.81
C LEU A 68 4.09 3.30 -16.28
N ALA A 69 3.06 2.49 -16.58
CA ALA A 69 2.61 2.28 -17.95
C ALA A 69 2.11 3.59 -18.59
N GLN A 70 1.36 4.41 -17.85
CA GLN A 70 0.89 5.70 -18.33
C GLN A 70 2.04 6.70 -18.54
N GLU A 71 3.04 6.69 -17.67
CA GLU A 71 4.24 7.52 -17.80
C GLU A 71 5.09 7.10 -19.01
N MET A 72 5.33 5.80 -19.18
CA MET A 72 6.04 5.27 -20.35
C MET A 72 5.36 5.64 -21.66
N ALA A 73 4.02 5.56 -21.73
CA ALA A 73 3.28 5.99 -22.91
C ALA A 73 3.44 7.50 -23.20
N LYS A 74 3.58 8.34 -22.17
CA LYS A 74 3.87 9.77 -22.34
C LYS A 74 5.29 9.99 -22.85
N TYR A 75 6.27 9.30 -22.27
CA TYR A 75 7.67 9.39 -22.70
C TYR A 75 7.84 8.95 -24.16
N MET A 76 7.22 7.84 -24.56
CA MET A 76 7.27 7.36 -25.95
C MET A 76 6.68 8.36 -26.96
N ARG A 77 5.59 9.06 -26.59
CA ARG A 77 5.03 10.12 -27.45
C ARG A 77 5.96 11.32 -27.58
N GLN A 78 6.60 11.72 -26.49
CA GLN A 78 7.53 12.86 -26.50
C GLN A 78 8.80 12.54 -27.30
N SER A 79 9.32 11.31 -27.17
CA SER A 79 10.51 10.87 -27.91
C SER A 79 10.26 10.57 -29.39
N ALA A 80 9.02 10.41 -29.81
CA ALA A 80 8.66 10.16 -31.21
C ALA A 80 8.38 11.45 -32.01
N SER A 81 8.48 12.63 -31.38
CA SER A 81 8.20 13.92 -32.00
C SER A 81 9.44 14.60 -32.60
N PHE A 82 10.40 13.80 -33.09
CA PHE A 82 11.58 14.27 -33.82
C PHE A 82 11.35 14.22 -35.34
#